data_AF-A0A285S015-F1
#
_entry.id   AF-A0A285S015-F1
#
_cell.length_a   1.000
_cell.length_b   1.000
_cell.length_c   1.000
_cell.angle_alpha   90.00
_cell.angle_beta   90.00
_cell.angle_gamma   90.00
#
_symmetry.space_group_name_H-M   'P 1'
#
loop_
_entity.id
_entity.type
_entity.pdbx_description
1 polymer ?
#
loop_
_entity_poly.entity_id
_entity_poly.type
_entity_poly.pdbx_seq_one_letter_code
_entity_poly.pdbx_strand_id
1 'polypeptide(L)'
;MVLLFPFELIPKGSKIILYGAGDCGIQFFRQIINTHYCNVVLWVDKRANEIENGEDRFGCKFPISAVEKIQECNDFDYAVIAIVNKDIADSVAEMLRDEYGISEDKIITTCHEYSTDTVYPNNRVEDEHKEPSIESLAIDELCLVNELSVMPRFLVARDIVNNVYNEANLSLYKRTILAQGDIFTKENYFVERKKETVNDFIEEFKKLIDAMKASDFDQRKYVPIVTGNRILLDGQHRIAGAAALEKEIYVKYYPDLEEYGDGFGFDWFVKNGFSTEDMQRILYAYGDCYKECGIFLLFGTQEHNWDYFLAQIKKNCTVVGYVDLDFKHDYVGFENIIRDMYWDPLWINTQIHLKAKLLKLAPLKIRVVLVSNQNNKEKDIYKTIRATKLLLRDSVSEELEVLSGAVTHATDNYEEYLWVRELFLSVNTCKNMSRIVLRNYRASFIEKLDKYRKLLYDNGVRPEDAMLVGSSIMEVFGLRESNDIDFIVNSKGRAVLGKKSRKIDEDIELCGKDFVVIENDVVMPDDVLISDENLHIQFYGLKFINLEVLKSKKIRDARQKDEEDVKLINLFLEYANNFDDKLELRRQIDRELHLKRFL
;
A
#
# COMPACT_ATOMS: atom_id res chain seq x y z
N MET A 1 -27.44 -22.41 -25.22
CA MET A 1 -28.63 -21.65 -25.64
C MET A 1 -28.77 -20.48 -24.68
N VAL A 2 -28.88 -19.26 -25.20
CA VAL A 2 -29.00 -18.06 -24.37
C VAL A 2 -30.45 -17.59 -24.45
N LEU A 3 -31.08 -17.42 -23.30
CA LEU A 3 -32.44 -16.91 -23.17
C LEU A 3 -32.35 -15.45 -22.75
N LEU A 4 -32.71 -14.52 -23.63
CA LEU A 4 -32.62 -13.09 -23.33
C LEU A 4 -33.88 -12.59 -22.63
N PHE A 5 -33.68 -11.82 -21.56
CA PHE A 5 -34.75 -11.06 -20.93
C PHE A 5 -35.36 -10.09 -21.96
N PRO A 6 -36.69 -9.90 -22.02
CA PRO A 6 -37.36 -9.06 -23.01
C PRO A 6 -37.20 -7.56 -22.68
N PHE A 7 -35.97 -7.06 -22.81
CA PHE A 7 -35.59 -5.68 -22.48
C PHE A 7 -36.42 -4.64 -23.24
N GLU A 8 -36.77 -4.93 -24.49
CA GLU A 8 -37.55 -4.06 -25.37
C GLU A 8 -39.02 -3.91 -24.98
N LEU A 9 -39.57 -4.86 -24.22
CA LEU A 9 -40.97 -4.83 -23.79
C LEU A 9 -41.16 -4.18 -22.43
N ILE A 10 -40.08 -4.00 -21.67
CA ILE A 10 -40.13 -3.57 -20.28
C ILE A 10 -39.27 -2.31 -20.11
N PRO A 11 -39.86 -1.16 -19.73
CA PRO A 11 -39.10 0.05 -19.46
C PRO A 11 -38.05 -0.16 -18.37
N LYS A 12 -36.86 0.40 -18.56
CA LYS A 12 -35.79 0.36 -17.56
C LYS A 12 -36.26 0.97 -16.23
N GLY A 13 -35.91 0.30 -15.13
CA GLY A 13 -36.27 0.68 -13.77
C GLY A 13 -37.62 0.15 -13.29
N SER A 14 -38.38 -0.54 -14.15
CA SER A 14 -39.68 -1.13 -13.78
C SER A 14 -39.53 -2.14 -12.64
N LYS A 15 -40.54 -2.17 -11.75
CA LYS A 15 -40.73 -3.20 -10.73
C LYS A 15 -41.41 -4.40 -11.36
N ILE A 16 -40.79 -5.58 -11.28
CA ILE A 16 -41.31 -6.76 -11.94
C ILE A 16 -41.53 -7.93 -10.97
N ILE A 17 -42.59 -8.69 -11.24
CA ILE A 17 -42.74 -10.05 -10.74
C ILE A 17 -42.09 -10.97 -11.78
N LEU A 18 -41.13 -11.79 -11.36
CA LEU A 18 -40.54 -12.83 -12.22
C LEU A 18 -41.24 -14.16 -11.89
N TYR A 19 -41.88 -14.77 -12.88
CA TYR A 19 -42.58 -16.03 -12.73
C TYR A 19 -41.82 -17.16 -13.42
N GLY A 20 -41.41 -18.17 -12.68
CA GLY A 20 -40.61 -19.30 -13.15
C GLY A 20 -39.17 -19.18 -12.68
N ALA A 21 -38.69 -20.21 -11.99
CA ALA A 21 -37.33 -20.35 -11.48
C ALA A 21 -36.57 -21.52 -12.14
N GLY A 22 -37.02 -21.93 -13.33
CA GLY A 22 -36.26 -22.82 -14.21
C GLY A 22 -35.04 -22.13 -14.83
N ASP A 23 -34.38 -22.80 -15.78
CA ASP A 23 -33.18 -22.29 -16.46
C ASP A 23 -33.37 -20.88 -17.06
N CYS A 24 -34.54 -20.63 -17.67
CA CYS A 24 -34.92 -19.31 -18.18
C CYS A 24 -34.99 -18.23 -17.08
N GLY A 25 -35.69 -18.52 -15.98
CA GLY A 25 -35.82 -17.59 -14.85
C GLY A 25 -34.48 -17.25 -14.22
N ILE A 26 -33.60 -18.23 -14.07
CA ILE A 26 -32.25 -18.03 -13.54
C ILE A 26 -31.43 -17.14 -14.49
N GLN A 27 -31.47 -17.39 -15.81
CA GLN A 27 -30.76 -16.57 -16.79
C GLN A 27 -31.29 -15.13 -16.83
N PHE A 28 -32.61 -14.94 -16.75
CA PHE A 28 -33.25 -13.62 -16.70
C PHE A 28 -32.86 -12.88 -15.42
N PHE A 29 -32.94 -13.53 -14.26
CA PHE A 29 -32.56 -12.94 -12.98
C PHE A 29 -31.09 -12.47 -12.99
N ARG A 30 -30.17 -13.31 -13.49
CA ARG A 30 -28.75 -12.95 -13.62
C ARG A 30 -28.55 -11.74 -14.54
N GLN A 31 -29.25 -11.70 -15.68
CA GLN A 31 -29.20 -10.55 -16.59
C GLN A 31 -29.69 -9.27 -15.89
N ILE A 32 -30.81 -9.32 -15.17
CA ILE A 32 -31.38 -8.16 -14.47
C ILE A 32 -30.43 -7.65 -13.38
N ILE A 33 -29.86 -8.54 -12.57
CA ILE A 33 -28.94 -8.17 -11.48
C ILE A 33 -27.65 -7.57 -12.04
N ASN A 34 -27.04 -8.19 -13.05
CA ASN A 34 -25.77 -7.72 -13.63
C ASN A 34 -25.91 -6.39 -14.38
N THR A 35 -27.08 -6.12 -14.97
CA THR A 35 -27.33 -4.89 -15.73
C THR A 35 -27.99 -3.78 -14.91
N HIS A 36 -28.47 -4.09 -13.70
CA HIS A 36 -29.32 -3.22 -12.89
C HIS A 36 -30.52 -2.67 -13.68
N TYR A 37 -31.08 -3.45 -14.62
CA TYR A 37 -32.08 -2.97 -15.57
C TYR A 37 -33.48 -2.80 -14.96
N CYS A 38 -33.92 -3.76 -14.15
CA CYS A 38 -35.22 -3.78 -13.48
C CYS A 38 -35.08 -4.13 -12.00
N ASN A 39 -36.13 -3.88 -11.22
CA ASN A 39 -36.22 -4.29 -9.83
C ASN A 39 -37.14 -5.51 -9.70
N VAL A 40 -36.59 -6.68 -9.38
CA VAL A 40 -37.38 -7.90 -9.13
C VAL A 40 -37.99 -7.79 -7.74
N VAL A 41 -39.26 -7.37 -7.67
CA VAL A 41 -39.98 -7.19 -6.40
C VAL A 41 -40.50 -8.50 -5.83
N LEU A 42 -40.71 -9.50 -6.68
CA LEU A 42 -41.11 -10.84 -6.29
C LEU A 42 -40.65 -11.84 -7.36
N TRP A 43 -40.02 -12.94 -6.95
CA TRP A 43 -39.71 -14.06 -7.83
C TRP A 43 -40.45 -15.29 -7.34
N VAL A 44 -41.27 -15.91 -8.18
CA VAL A 44 -42.10 -17.06 -7.81
C VAL A 44 -41.91 -18.27 -8.71
N ASP A 45 -42.15 -19.45 -8.16
CA ASP A 45 -42.27 -20.69 -8.93
C ASP A 45 -43.30 -21.62 -8.28
N LYS A 46 -44.05 -22.38 -9.09
CA LYS A 46 -45.04 -23.35 -8.58
C LYS A 46 -44.42 -24.46 -7.75
N ARG A 47 -43.14 -24.77 -8.00
CA ARG A 47 -42.37 -25.77 -7.25
C ARG A 47 -41.58 -25.16 -6.11
N ALA A 48 -41.76 -23.87 -5.77
CA ALA A 48 -40.98 -23.22 -4.71
C ALA A 48 -40.99 -23.99 -3.37
N ASN A 49 -42.11 -24.65 -3.04
CA ASN A 49 -42.26 -25.47 -1.83
C ASN A 49 -41.51 -26.82 -1.90
N GLU A 50 -41.12 -27.27 -3.10
CA GLU A 50 -40.31 -28.48 -3.35
C GLU A 50 -38.81 -28.16 -3.43
N ILE A 51 -38.42 -26.87 -3.44
CA ILE A 51 -37.03 -26.43 -3.41
C ILE A 51 -36.55 -26.49 -1.95
N GLU A 52 -36.23 -27.68 -1.44
CA GLU A 52 -35.53 -27.82 -0.16
C GLU A 52 -34.22 -27.00 -0.21
N ASN A 53 -34.12 -25.98 0.64
CA ASN A 53 -32.98 -25.07 0.83
C ASN A 53 -32.76 -23.94 -0.20
N GLY A 54 -33.59 -23.80 -1.23
CA GLY A 54 -33.58 -22.62 -2.12
C GLY A 54 -32.37 -22.50 -3.06
N GLU A 55 -31.58 -23.56 -3.25
CA GLU A 55 -30.30 -23.55 -3.98
C GLU A 55 -30.45 -23.93 -5.46
N ASP A 56 -29.72 -23.26 -6.37
CA ASP A 56 -29.61 -23.66 -7.77
C ASP A 56 -28.65 -24.85 -7.97
N ARG A 57 -28.49 -25.33 -9.22
CA ARG A 57 -27.58 -26.44 -9.56
C ARG A 57 -26.09 -26.15 -9.26
N PHE A 58 -25.77 -24.93 -8.83
CA PHE A 58 -24.45 -24.44 -8.47
C PHE A 58 -24.38 -23.99 -6.99
N GLY A 59 -25.42 -24.26 -6.18
CA GLY A 59 -25.43 -23.93 -4.74
C GLY A 59 -25.83 -22.49 -4.40
N CYS A 60 -26.39 -21.72 -5.33
CA CYS A 60 -26.79 -20.32 -5.10
C CYS A 60 -28.19 -20.23 -4.50
N LYS A 61 -28.37 -19.57 -3.35
CA LYS A 61 -29.70 -19.37 -2.76
C LYS A 61 -30.44 -18.23 -3.44
N PHE A 62 -31.58 -18.53 -4.07
CA PHE A 62 -32.46 -17.53 -4.66
C PHE A 62 -33.71 -17.31 -3.79
N PRO A 63 -34.19 -16.07 -3.63
CA PRO A 63 -35.37 -15.76 -2.81
C PRO A 63 -36.68 -16.08 -3.54
N ILE A 64 -36.81 -17.31 -4.03
CA ILE A 64 -37.99 -17.79 -4.77
C ILE A 64 -39.12 -18.04 -3.77
N SER A 65 -40.28 -17.47 -4.04
CA SER A 65 -41.49 -17.61 -3.24
C SER A 65 -42.52 -18.51 -3.92
N ALA A 66 -43.45 -19.05 -3.14
CA ALA A 66 -44.60 -19.73 -3.68
C ALA A 66 -45.52 -18.74 -4.43
N VAL A 67 -46.23 -19.23 -5.44
CA VAL A 67 -47.01 -18.40 -6.38
C VAL A 67 -48.11 -17.61 -5.67
N GLU A 68 -48.63 -18.13 -4.56
CA GLU A 68 -49.68 -17.50 -3.75
C GLU A 68 -49.27 -16.12 -3.22
N LYS A 69 -47.96 -15.88 -3.04
CA LYS A 69 -47.43 -14.57 -2.59
C LYS A 69 -47.66 -13.43 -3.57
N ILE A 70 -48.02 -13.72 -4.82
CA ILE A 70 -48.39 -12.69 -5.79
C ILE A 70 -49.56 -11.84 -5.24
N GLN A 71 -50.50 -12.44 -4.49
CA GLN A 71 -51.65 -11.72 -3.90
C GLN A 71 -51.23 -10.65 -2.87
N GLU A 72 -50.04 -10.78 -2.29
CA GLU A 72 -49.48 -9.85 -1.31
C GLU A 72 -48.67 -8.73 -1.99
N CYS A 73 -48.36 -8.86 -3.28
CA CYS A 73 -47.53 -7.94 -4.04
C CYS A 73 -48.39 -7.00 -4.90
N ASN A 74 -48.76 -5.85 -4.32
CA ASN A 74 -49.57 -4.85 -5.02
C ASN A 74 -48.74 -3.79 -5.79
N ASP A 75 -47.43 -3.76 -5.60
CA ASP A 75 -46.53 -2.71 -6.13
C ASP A 75 -45.59 -3.28 -7.20
N PHE A 76 -46.15 -3.54 -8.38
CA PHE A 76 -45.40 -3.97 -9.56
C PHE A 76 -45.98 -3.39 -10.85
N ASP A 77 -45.09 -3.22 -11.83
CA ASP A 77 -45.40 -2.69 -13.15
C ASP A 77 -45.70 -3.83 -14.13
N TYR A 78 -44.90 -4.90 -14.12
CA TYR A 78 -45.03 -6.05 -15.05
C TYR A 78 -44.86 -7.40 -14.35
N ALA A 79 -45.51 -8.44 -14.87
CA ALA A 79 -45.29 -9.84 -14.52
C ALA A 79 -44.65 -10.56 -15.71
N VAL A 80 -43.39 -11.00 -15.55
CA VAL A 80 -42.59 -11.62 -16.61
C VAL A 80 -42.58 -13.13 -16.41
N ILE A 81 -43.11 -13.87 -17.38
CA ILE A 81 -43.16 -15.34 -17.35
C ILE A 81 -41.91 -15.89 -18.02
N ALA A 82 -40.97 -16.36 -17.20
CA ALA A 82 -39.71 -16.96 -17.60
C ALA A 82 -39.86 -18.46 -17.87
N ILE A 83 -40.73 -18.81 -18.83
CA ILE A 83 -40.99 -20.19 -19.25
C ILE A 83 -40.89 -20.27 -20.77
N VAL A 84 -40.01 -21.14 -21.24
CA VAL A 84 -39.72 -21.29 -22.67
C VAL A 84 -40.85 -21.99 -23.44
N ASN A 85 -41.47 -22.99 -22.83
CA ASN A 85 -42.57 -23.72 -23.46
C ASN A 85 -43.82 -22.84 -23.51
N LYS A 86 -44.24 -22.48 -24.72
CA LYS A 86 -45.36 -21.57 -24.98
C LYS A 86 -46.68 -22.04 -24.37
N ASP A 87 -47.04 -23.31 -24.48
CA ASP A 87 -48.30 -23.83 -23.93
C ASP A 87 -48.35 -23.68 -22.40
N ILE A 88 -47.19 -23.87 -21.74
CA ILE A 88 -47.06 -23.67 -20.29
C ILE A 88 -47.08 -22.18 -19.94
N ALA A 89 -46.40 -21.33 -20.72
CA ALA A 89 -46.38 -19.89 -20.51
C ALA A 89 -47.77 -19.27 -20.69
N ASP A 90 -48.52 -19.69 -21.71
CA ASP A 90 -49.89 -19.25 -21.98
C ASP A 90 -50.84 -19.71 -20.86
N SER A 91 -50.74 -20.95 -20.40
CA SER A 91 -51.50 -21.45 -19.25
C SER A 91 -51.20 -20.67 -17.96
N VAL A 92 -49.94 -20.28 -17.75
CA VAL A 92 -49.55 -19.45 -16.61
C VAL A 92 -50.09 -18.02 -16.75
N ALA A 93 -50.06 -17.43 -17.95
CA ALA A 93 -50.64 -16.12 -18.21
C ALA A 93 -52.15 -16.10 -17.95
N GLU A 94 -52.88 -17.14 -18.37
CA GLU A 94 -54.30 -17.31 -18.06
C GLU A 94 -54.53 -17.39 -16.54
N MET A 95 -53.73 -18.17 -15.82
CA MET A 95 -53.83 -18.27 -14.36
C MET A 95 -53.52 -16.93 -13.66
N LEU A 96 -52.49 -16.21 -14.07
CA LEU A 96 -52.16 -14.88 -13.51
C LEU A 96 -53.29 -13.87 -13.74
N ARG A 97 -53.98 -13.95 -14.89
CA ARG A 97 -55.13 -13.11 -15.21
C ARG A 97 -56.36 -13.50 -14.40
N ASP A 98 -56.72 -14.78 -14.41
CA ASP A 98 -58.01 -15.26 -13.92
C ASP A 98 -58.03 -15.48 -12.41
N GLU A 99 -56.91 -15.91 -11.81
CA GLU A 99 -56.80 -16.22 -10.38
C GLU A 99 -56.14 -15.09 -9.57
N TYR A 100 -55.23 -14.33 -10.19
CA TYR A 100 -54.47 -13.25 -9.51
C TYR A 100 -54.85 -11.84 -9.99
N GLY A 101 -55.77 -11.73 -10.96
CA GLY A 101 -56.31 -10.44 -11.40
C GLY A 101 -55.28 -9.53 -12.08
N ILE A 102 -54.18 -10.08 -12.60
CA ILE A 102 -53.15 -9.28 -13.30
C ILE A 102 -53.68 -8.92 -14.68
N SER A 103 -53.69 -7.62 -14.99
CA SER A 103 -54.14 -7.12 -16.28
C SER A 103 -53.25 -7.62 -17.42
N GLU A 104 -53.84 -7.96 -18.55
CA GLU A 104 -53.17 -8.60 -19.68
C GLU A 104 -52.00 -7.77 -20.24
N ASP A 105 -52.13 -6.44 -20.23
CA ASP A 105 -51.08 -5.49 -20.65
C ASP A 105 -49.84 -5.49 -19.73
N LYS A 106 -49.95 -6.05 -18.52
CA LYS A 106 -48.84 -6.19 -17.58
C LYS A 106 -48.12 -7.55 -17.69
N ILE A 107 -48.69 -8.52 -18.41
CA ILE A 107 -48.14 -9.87 -18.49
C ILE A 107 -47.23 -9.99 -19.72
N ILE A 108 -45.96 -10.33 -19.48
CA ILE A 108 -44.96 -10.52 -20.55
C ILE A 108 -44.61 -12.01 -20.64
N THR A 109 -44.99 -12.66 -21.75
CA THR A 109 -44.71 -14.08 -22.02
C THR A 109 -43.55 -14.32 -22.99
N THR A 110 -42.99 -13.25 -23.56
CA THR A 110 -41.96 -13.37 -24.60
C THR A 110 -40.64 -13.83 -24.01
N CYS A 111 -40.13 -14.95 -24.51
CA CYS A 111 -38.78 -15.43 -24.28
C CYS A 111 -38.11 -15.63 -25.65
N HIS A 112 -37.03 -14.90 -25.89
CA HIS A 112 -36.27 -15.05 -27.14
C HIS A 112 -35.14 -16.06 -26.92
N GLU A 113 -35.27 -17.22 -27.58
CA GLU A 113 -34.21 -18.20 -27.70
C GLU A 113 -33.22 -17.78 -28.78
N TYR A 114 -31.96 -17.65 -28.39
CA TYR A 114 -30.88 -17.53 -29.35
C TYR A 114 -29.95 -18.74 -29.26
N SER A 115 -29.61 -19.30 -30.42
CA SER A 115 -28.43 -20.15 -30.50
C SER A 115 -27.22 -19.31 -30.09
N THR A 116 -26.32 -19.92 -29.32
CA THR A 116 -25.04 -19.29 -28.95
C THR A 116 -24.28 -18.83 -30.19
N ASP A 117 -24.47 -19.50 -31.33
CA ASP A 117 -23.84 -19.16 -32.62
C ASP A 117 -24.44 -17.92 -33.31
N THR A 118 -25.60 -17.43 -32.86
CA THR A 118 -26.30 -16.25 -33.43
C THR A 118 -26.14 -14.99 -32.59
N VAL A 119 -25.99 -15.12 -31.26
CA VAL A 119 -25.64 -13.98 -30.37
C VAL A 119 -24.16 -13.66 -30.46
N TYR A 120 -23.35 -14.70 -30.57
CA TYR A 120 -21.94 -14.62 -30.94
C TYR A 120 -21.84 -15.20 -32.34
N PRO A 121 -21.88 -14.39 -33.42
CA PRO A 121 -21.50 -14.92 -34.71
C PRO A 121 -20.15 -15.60 -34.51
N ASN A 122 -20.06 -16.89 -34.86
CA ASN A 122 -18.79 -17.61 -34.98
C ASN A 122 -17.98 -16.96 -36.12
N ASN A 123 -17.53 -15.73 -35.92
CA ASN A 123 -16.19 -15.33 -36.28
C ASN A 123 -15.27 -15.87 -35.18
N ARG A 124 -15.32 -17.18 -34.94
CA ARG A 124 -14.07 -17.90 -34.74
C ARG A 124 -13.38 -17.82 -36.10
N VAL A 125 -12.64 -16.72 -36.29
CA VAL A 125 -11.30 -16.88 -36.86
C VAL A 125 -10.73 -18.08 -36.12
N GLU A 126 -10.15 -19.04 -36.83
CA GLU A 126 -9.26 -20.02 -36.21
C GLU A 126 -8.04 -19.28 -35.63
N ASP A 127 -8.26 -18.36 -34.69
CA ASP A 127 -7.25 -18.00 -33.74
C ASP A 127 -7.16 -19.22 -32.86
N GLU A 128 -6.04 -19.92 -33.00
CA GLU A 128 -5.54 -20.88 -32.05
C GLU A 128 -5.95 -20.40 -30.65
N HIS A 129 -6.89 -21.09 -29.99
CA HIS A 129 -7.09 -20.91 -28.56
C HIS A 129 -5.76 -21.30 -27.92
N LYS A 130 -4.87 -20.33 -27.76
CA LYS A 130 -3.69 -20.47 -26.92
C LYS A 130 -4.24 -20.74 -25.55
N GLU A 131 -4.06 -21.97 -25.07
CA GLU A 131 -4.31 -22.25 -23.67
C GLU A 131 -3.61 -21.15 -22.86
N PRO A 132 -4.33 -20.47 -21.95
CA PRO A 132 -3.74 -19.41 -21.14
C PRO A 132 -2.47 -19.94 -20.46
N SER A 133 -1.33 -19.37 -20.82
CA SER A 133 -0.03 -19.80 -20.33
C SER A 133 0.04 -19.56 -18.83
N ILE A 134 0.45 -20.60 -18.10
CA ILE A 134 0.86 -20.44 -16.71
C ILE A 134 2.34 -20.07 -16.73
N GLU A 135 2.65 -18.90 -16.21
CA GLU A 135 3.99 -18.34 -16.21
C GLU A 135 4.46 -18.13 -14.77
N SER A 136 5.72 -18.44 -14.47
CA SER A 136 6.35 -18.05 -13.22
C SER A 136 6.81 -16.60 -13.36
N LEU A 137 6.39 -15.72 -12.46
CA LEU A 137 6.84 -14.33 -12.46
C LEU A 137 7.56 -14.00 -11.16
N ALA A 138 8.57 -13.14 -11.29
CA ALA A 138 9.21 -12.51 -10.15
C ALA A 138 8.22 -11.53 -9.49
N ILE A 139 8.39 -11.32 -8.18
CA ILE A 139 7.47 -10.52 -7.36
C ILE A 139 7.40 -9.06 -7.80
N ASP A 140 8.52 -8.49 -8.21
CA ASP A 140 8.58 -7.11 -8.71
C ASP A 140 7.70 -6.91 -9.96
N GLU A 141 7.44 -7.96 -10.73
CA GLU A 141 6.51 -7.90 -11.87
C GLU A 141 5.03 -7.92 -11.48
N LEU A 142 4.72 -8.21 -10.21
CA LEU A 142 3.38 -8.39 -9.65
C LEU A 142 2.99 -7.30 -8.64
N CYS A 143 3.95 -6.51 -8.17
CA CYS A 143 3.71 -5.32 -7.37
C CYS A 143 3.36 -4.14 -8.30
N LEU A 144 2.13 -4.13 -8.79
CA LEU A 144 1.66 -3.18 -9.81
C LEU A 144 1.20 -1.84 -9.22
N VAL A 145 1.47 -0.75 -9.94
CA VAL A 145 1.03 0.61 -9.57
C VAL A 145 -0.48 0.74 -9.44
N ASN A 146 -1.24 -0.05 -10.21
CA ASN A 146 -2.71 -0.06 -10.15
C ASN A 146 -3.25 -1.01 -9.06
N GLU A 147 -2.39 -1.70 -8.30
CA GLU A 147 -2.77 -2.73 -7.33
C GLU A 147 -2.03 -2.56 -6.00
N LEU A 148 -2.02 -1.32 -5.49
CA LEU A 148 -1.37 -0.98 -4.22
C LEU A 148 -2.01 -1.65 -3.00
N SER A 149 -3.19 -2.26 -3.14
CA SER A 149 -3.80 -3.10 -2.08
C SER A 149 -2.98 -4.32 -1.68
N VAL A 150 -2.00 -4.72 -2.50
CA VAL A 150 -1.00 -5.72 -2.15
C VAL A 150 -0.04 -5.20 -1.06
N MET A 151 0.22 -3.89 -0.98
CA MET A 151 1.23 -3.32 -0.05
C MET A 151 0.84 -3.46 1.43
N PRO A 152 -0.38 -3.12 1.88
CA PRO A 152 -0.83 -3.40 3.25
C PRO A 152 -0.74 -4.88 3.63
N ARG A 153 -1.04 -5.78 2.67
CA ARG A 153 -0.93 -7.23 2.85
C ARG A 153 0.52 -7.66 2.97
N PHE A 154 1.42 -7.08 2.17
CA PHE A 154 2.85 -7.38 2.20
C PHE A 154 3.48 -6.97 3.53
N LEU A 155 3.12 -5.79 4.06
CA LEU A 155 3.58 -5.35 5.38
C LEU A 155 3.19 -6.37 6.47
N VAL A 156 1.91 -6.78 6.52
CA VAL A 156 1.46 -7.80 7.49
C VAL A 156 2.08 -9.17 7.22
N ALA A 157 2.29 -9.55 5.96
CA ALA A 157 2.96 -10.81 5.63
C ALA A 157 4.40 -10.82 6.14
N ARG A 158 5.13 -9.72 5.97
CA ARG A 158 6.49 -9.54 6.50
C ARG A 158 6.50 -9.64 8.02
N ASP A 159 5.55 -9.00 8.69
CA ASP A 159 5.39 -9.07 10.15
C ASP A 159 5.16 -10.52 10.61
N ILE A 160 4.28 -11.27 9.92
CA ILE A 160 4.03 -12.71 10.20
C ILE A 160 5.28 -13.55 9.95
N VAL A 161 5.98 -13.34 8.82
CA VAL A 161 7.19 -14.09 8.46
C VAL A 161 8.25 -13.93 9.54
N ASN A 162 8.40 -12.71 10.04
CA ASN A 162 9.41 -12.32 11.03
C ASN A 162 8.95 -12.48 12.49
N ASN A 163 7.72 -12.91 12.73
CA ASN A 163 7.12 -13.01 14.06
C ASN A 163 7.15 -11.69 14.85
N VAL A 164 6.80 -10.59 14.17
CA VAL A 164 6.73 -9.23 14.71
C VAL A 164 5.27 -8.82 14.85
N TYR A 165 4.94 -8.14 15.95
CA TYR A 165 3.66 -7.47 16.10
C TYR A 165 3.81 -5.99 15.78
N ASN A 166 3.17 -5.54 14.70
CA ASN A 166 3.11 -4.13 14.32
C ASN A 166 1.64 -3.68 14.20
N GLU A 167 1.18 -2.90 15.18
CA GLU A 167 -0.21 -2.45 15.23
C GLU A 167 -0.55 -1.51 14.08
N ALA A 168 0.37 -0.67 13.62
CA ALA A 168 0.13 0.27 12.53
C ALA A 168 -0.09 -0.47 11.20
N ASN A 169 0.76 -1.44 10.87
CA ASN A 169 0.62 -2.28 9.68
C ASN A 169 -0.67 -3.09 9.73
N LEU A 170 -0.96 -3.68 10.89
CA LEU A 170 -2.19 -4.43 11.10
C LEU A 170 -3.41 -3.53 10.89
N SER A 171 -3.44 -2.37 11.53
CA SER A 171 -4.53 -1.39 11.43
C SER A 171 -4.76 -0.92 9.99
N LEU A 172 -3.68 -0.64 9.23
CA LEU A 172 -3.71 -0.31 7.81
C LEU A 172 -4.35 -1.46 6.99
N TYR A 173 -3.87 -2.69 7.16
CA TYR A 173 -4.43 -3.87 6.50
C TYR A 173 -5.92 -4.06 6.80
N LYS A 174 -6.33 -3.94 8.07
CA LYS A 174 -7.74 -4.08 8.48
C LYS A 174 -8.63 -3.07 7.75
N ARG A 175 -8.21 -1.80 7.69
CA ARG A 175 -8.93 -0.75 6.95
C ARG A 175 -8.98 -1.04 5.45
N THR A 176 -7.90 -1.55 4.85
CA THR A 176 -7.89 -1.96 3.44
C THR A 176 -8.92 -3.03 3.14
N ILE A 177 -8.98 -4.10 3.93
CA ILE A 177 -9.98 -5.18 3.74
C ILE A 177 -11.41 -4.67 3.91
N LEU A 178 -11.65 -3.83 4.93
CA LEU A 178 -12.97 -3.23 5.17
C LEU A 178 -13.40 -2.34 4.00
N ALA A 179 -12.52 -1.48 3.50
CA ALA A 179 -12.80 -0.57 2.39
C ALA A 179 -12.99 -1.29 1.05
N GLN A 180 -12.36 -2.45 0.85
CA GLN A 180 -12.57 -3.29 -0.34
C GLN A 180 -13.91 -4.04 -0.32
N GLY A 181 -14.65 -3.99 0.80
CA GLY A 181 -15.92 -4.70 0.96
C GLY A 181 -15.75 -6.21 1.21
N ASP A 182 -14.53 -6.73 1.33
CA ASP A 182 -14.26 -8.16 1.50
C ASP A 182 -14.94 -8.77 2.75
N ILE A 183 -15.31 -7.96 3.76
CA ILE A 183 -16.01 -8.41 4.98
C ILE A 183 -17.54 -8.35 4.85
N PHE A 184 -18.10 -7.50 3.98
CA PHE A 184 -19.54 -7.22 3.95
C PHE A 184 -20.23 -7.49 2.61
N THR A 185 -19.51 -7.70 1.50
CA THR A 185 -20.12 -7.73 0.16
C THR A 185 -19.82 -8.94 -0.71
N LYS A 186 -19.04 -9.93 -0.24
CA LYS A 186 -18.93 -11.21 -0.94
C LYS A 186 -19.68 -12.28 -0.19
N GLU A 187 -20.87 -12.63 -0.66
CA GLU A 187 -21.29 -14.03 -0.63
C GLU A 187 -20.16 -14.82 -1.30
N ASN A 188 -19.30 -15.43 -0.50
CA ASN A 188 -18.15 -16.17 -1.00
C ASN A 188 -18.66 -17.47 -1.64
N TYR A 189 -18.97 -17.41 -2.94
CA TYR A 189 -19.41 -18.55 -3.76
C TYR A 189 -18.37 -19.70 -3.83
N PHE A 190 -17.18 -19.56 -3.25
CA PHE A 190 -16.09 -20.55 -3.32
C PHE A 190 -15.31 -20.79 -2.01
N VAL A 191 -15.83 -20.41 -0.84
CA VAL A 191 -15.12 -20.66 0.44
C VAL A 191 -16.04 -21.35 1.44
N GLU A 192 -15.70 -22.59 1.82
CA GLU A 192 -16.39 -23.40 2.86
C GLU A 192 -16.39 -22.77 4.27
N ARG A 193 -15.82 -21.57 4.45
CA ARG A 193 -15.83 -20.82 5.71
C ARG A 193 -16.12 -19.34 5.46
N LYS A 194 -17.19 -18.84 6.10
CA LYS A 194 -17.42 -17.39 6.23
C LYS A 194 -16.29 -16.79 7.05
N LYS A 195 -15.51 -15.89 6.46
CA LYS A 195 -14.63 -14.99 7.21
C LYS A 195 -15.52 -13.86 7.73
N GLU A 196 -16.11 -14.05 8.91
CA GLU A 196 -17.08 -13.10 9.48
C GLU A 196 -16.39 -11.94 10.18
N THR A 197 -15.14 -12.11 10.58
CA THR A 197 -14.36 -11.10 11.29
C THR A 197 -13.00 -10.84 10.64
N VAL A 198 -12.48 -9.64 10.88
CA VAL A 198 -11.12 -9.25 10.53
C VAL A 198 -10.06 -10.22 11.09
N ASN A 199 -10.30 -10.82 12.25
CA ASN A 199 -9.39 -11.79 12.86
C ASN A 199 -9.35 -13.10 12.05
N ASP A 200 -10.47 -13.53 11.48
CA ASP A 200 -10.50 -14.71 10.60
C ASP A 200 -9.65 -14.49 9.35
N PHE A 201 -9.66 -13.28 8.79
CA PHE A 201 -8.78 -12.91 7.68
C PHE A 201 -7.29 -13.00 8.05
N ILE A 202 -6.92 -12.62 9.28
CA ILE A 202 -5.53 -12.67 9.74
C ILE A 202 -5.10 -14.12 9.97
N GLU A 203 -5.92 -14.93 10.64
CA GLU A 203 -5.59 -16.34 10.90
C GLU A 203 -5.51 -17.16 9.61
N GLU A 204 -6.40 -16.93 8.65
CA GLU A 204 -6.29 -17.57 7.33
C GLU A 204 -5.07 -17.08 6.55
N PHE A 205 -4.67 -15.82 6.71
CA PHE A 205 -3.45 -15.32 6.08
C PHE A 205 -2.18 -15.93 6.68
N LYS A 206 -2.13 -16.10 8.01
CA LYS A 206 -1.04 -16.84 8.68
C LYS A 206 -0.93 -18.27 8.16
N LYS A 207 -2.05 -19.00 8.08
CA LYS A 207 -2.09 -20.36 7.51
C LYS A 207 -1.59 -20.41 6.07
N LEU A 208 -1.96 -19.42 5.25
CA LEU A 208 -1.45 -19.32 3.88
C LEU A 208 0.07 -19.15 3.88
N ILE A 209 0.62 -18.24 4.69
CA ILE A 209 2.06 -18.01 4.78
C ILE A 209 2.78 -19.26 5.29
N ASP A 210 2.26 -19.93 6.32
CA ASP A 210 2.84 -21.17 6.85
C ASP A 210 2.85 -22.28 5.80
N ALA A 211 1.77 -22.42 5.03
CA ALA A 211 1.72 -23.36 3.90
C ALA A 211 2.76 -23.00 2.82
N MET A 212 2.92 -21.71 2.51
CA MET A 212 3.92 -21.22 1.54
C MET A 212 5.36 -21.37 2.04
N LYS A 213 5.59 -21.37 3.36
CA LYS A 213 6.90 -21.70 3.96
C LYS A 213 7.22 -23.18 3.81
N ALA A 214 6.23 -24.05 4.01
CA ALA A 214 6.41 -25.50 4.08
C ALA A 214 6.67 -26.18 2.71
N SER A 215 6.18 -25.61 1.60
CA SER A 215 6.37 -26.17 0.27
C SER A 215 6.62 -25.10 -0.79
N ASP A 216 7.08 -25.52 -1.97
CA ASP A 216 7.08 -24.66 -3.15
C ASP A 216 5.64 -24.38 -3.62
N PHE A 217 5.48 -23.31 -4.38
CA PHE A 217 4.16 -22.83 -4.80
C PHE A 217 3.56 -23.77 -5.85
N ASP A 218 2.33 -24.25 -5.60
CA ASP A 218 1.63 -25.14 -6.53
C ASP A 218 1.14 -24.35 -7.75
N GLN A 219 1.51 -24.77 -8.96
CA GLN A 219 1.06 -24.18 -10.23
C GLN A 219 -0.45 -24.07 -10.35
N ARG A 220 -1.21 -24.96 -9.69
CA ARG A 220 -2.67 -24.94 -9.66
C ARG A 220 -3.24 -23.78 -8.83
N LYS A 221 -2.43 -23.13 -7.99
CA LYS A 221 -2.82 -21.99 -7.14
C LYS A 221 -2.40 -20.64 -7.75
N TYR A 222 -2.38 -20.57 -9.08
CA TYR A 222 -1.96 -19.37 -9.81
C TYR A 222 -2.73 -18.10 -9.41
N VAL A 223 -2.12 -16.95 -9.66
CA VAL A 223 -2.77 -15.64 -9.53
C VAL A 223 -3.41 -15.26 -10.87
N PRO A 224 -4.75 -15.08 -10.92
CA PRO A 224 -5.45 -14.69 -12.13
C PRO A 224 -5.28 -13.19 -12.43
N ILE A 225 -4.79 -12.85 -13.62
CA ILE A 225 -4.49 -11.49 -14.06
C ILE A 225 -5.22 -11.16 -15.36
N VAL A 226 -5.82 -9.97 -15.43
CA VAL A 226 -6.44 -9.43 -16.65
C VAL A 226 -5.33 -9.00 -17.62
N THR A 227 -5.36 -9.45 -18.87
CA THR A 227 -4.21 -9.25 -19.77
C THR A 227 -4.00 -7.77 -20.14
N GLY A 228 -5.05 -7.03 -20.48
CA GLY A 228 -4.90 -5.68 -21.02
C GLY A 228 -4.45 -4.64 -19.97
N ASN A 229 -5.18 -4.53 -18.85
CA ASN A 229 -4.87 -3.55 -17.80
C ASN A 229 -4.10 -4.11 -16.60
N ARG A 230 -3.73 -5.40 -16.62
CA ARG A 230 -2.97 -6.13 -15.59
C ARG A 230 -3.60 -6.10 -14.19
N ILE A 231 -4.91 -5.90 -14.09
CA ILE A 231 -5.63 -5.94 -12.81
C ILE A 231 -5.67 -7.35 -12.23
N LEU A 232 -5.58 -7.44 -10.89
CA LEU A 232 -5.61 -8.69 -10.16
C LEU A 232 -7.07 -9.08 -9.87
N LEU A 233 -7.53 -10.20 -10.43
CA LEU A 233 -8.88 -10.70 -10.17
C LEU A 233 -9.00 -11.30 -8.76
N ASP A 234 -7.92 -11.94 -8.28
CA ASP A 234 -7.74 -12.49 -6.94
C ASP A 234 -6.24 -12.69 -6.68
N GLY A 235 -5.85 -13.01 -5.46
CA GLY A 235 -4.50 -13.46 -5.12
C GLY A 235 -3.60 -12.39 -4.54
N GLN A 236 -4.14 -11.24 -4.12
CA GLN A 236 -3.36 -10.18 -3.46
C GLN A 236 -2.62 -10.71 -2.21
N HIS A 237 -3.26 -11.57 -1.41
CA HIS A 237 -2.61 -12.24 -0.28
C HIS A 237 -1.51 -13.21 -0.71
N ARG A 238 -1.67 -13.91 -1.84
CA ARG A 238 -0.67 -14.82 -2.38
C ARG A 238 0.56 -14.05 -2.87
N ILE A 239 0.37 -12.94 -3.59
CA ILE A 239 1.47 -12.05 -3.99
C ILE A 239 2.19 -11.51 -2.77
N ALA A 240 1.44 -10.96 -1.80
CA ALA A 240 2.03 -10.39 -0.58
C ALA A 240 2.82 -11.42 0.25
N GLY A 241 2.26 -12.62 0.44
CA GLY A 241 2.94 -13.72 1.13
C GLY A 241 4.20 -14.17 0.41
N ALA A 242 4.16 -14.26 -0.91
CA ALA A 242 5.32 -14.64 -1.71
C ALA A 242 6.40 -13.55 -1.72
N ALA A 243 6.00 -12.27 -1.78
CA ALA A 243 6.88 -11.13 -1.66
C ALA A 243 7.64 -11.13 -0.33
N ALA A 244 6.93 -11.38 0.79
CA ALA A 244 7.53 -11.47 2.12
C ALA A 244 8.47 -12.68 2.29
N LEU A 245 8.26 -13.74 1.50
CA LEU A 245 9.08 -14.96 1.52
C LEU A 245 10.16 -14.98 0.42
N GLU A 246 10.25 -13.93 -0.40
CA GLU A 246 11.11 -13.86 -1.59
C GLU A 246 10.93 -15.08 -2.53
N LYS A 247 9.69 -15.54 -2.73
CA LYS A 247 9.35 -16.68 -3.59
C LYS A 247 8.71 -16.24 -4.90
N GLU A 248 9.00 -16.95 -5.98
CA GLU A 248 8.25 -16.83 -7.23
C GLU A 248 6.85 -17.43 -7.10
N ILE A 249 5.91 -16.91 -7.89
CA ILE A 249 4.56 -17.44 -7.97
C ILE A 249 4.11 -17.56 -9.43
N TYR A 250 3.18 -18.48 -9.64
CA TYR A 250 2.58 -18.69 -10.94
C TYR A 250 1.41 -17.74 -11.17
N VAL A 251 1.33 -17.19 -12.38
CA VAL A 251 0.20 -16.38 -12.83
C VAL A 251 -0.49 -17.02 -14.01
N LYS A 252 -1.74 -16.62 -14.23
CA LYS A 252 -2.51 -17.00 -15.40
C LYS A 252 -3.20 -15.76 -15.98
N TYR A 253 -2.86 -15.45 -17.22
CA TYR A 253 -3.44 -14.33 -17.96
C TYR A 253 -4.78 -14.73 -18.59
N TYR A 254 -5.73 -13.81 -18.58
CA TYR A 254 -7.05 -13.97 -19.21
C TYR A 254 -7.15 -13.01 -20.39
N PRO A 255 -6.75 -13.43 -21.61
CA PRO A 255 -6.69 -12.57 -22.79
C PRO A 255 -8.06 -12.07 -23.25
N ASP A 256 -9.13 -12.83 -22.96
CA ASP A 256 -10.50 -12.48 -23.32
C ASP A 256 -11.09 -11.31 -22.48
N LEU A 257 -10.36 -10.85 -21.46
CA LEU A 257 -10.69 -9.67 -20.66
C LEU A 257 -9.71 -8.55 -21.04
N GLU A 258 -10.12 -7.66 -21.95
CA GLU A 258 -9.29 -6.52 -22.36
C GLU A 258 -9.18 -5.46 -21.26
N GLU A 259 -10.28 -5.13 -20.56
CA GLU A 259 -10.28 -4.22 -19.41
C GLU A 259 -11.32 -4.68 -18.36
N TYR A 260 -10.95 -4.61 -17.07
CA TYR A 260 -11.85 -4.93 -15.95
C TYR A 260 -11.54 -4.03 -14.75
N GLY A 261 -12.46 -3.12 -14.40
CA GLY A 261 -12.34 -2.23 -13.25
C GLY A 261 -11.15 -1.27 -13.28
N ASP A 262 -11.01 -0.46 -12.21
CA ASP A 262 -9.94 0.54 -12.06
C ASP A 262 -8.80 0.08 -11.12
N GLY A 263 -8.92 -1.14 -10.58
CA GLY A 263 -7.97 -1.72 -9.62
C GLY A 263 -8.00 -1.01 -8.26
N PHE A 264 -6.97 -1.25 -7.46
CA PHE A 264 -6.79 -0.64 -6.15
C PHE A 264 -5.51 0.21 -6.09
N GLY A 265 -5.38 1.14 -7.04
CA GLY A 265 -4.26 2.08 -7.15
C GLY A 265 -4.30 3.22 -6.12
N PHE A 266 -3.38 4.16 -6.26
CA PHE A 266 -3.22 5.29 -5.32
C PHE A 266 -4.51 6.10 -5.11
N ASP A 267 -5.20 6.47 -6.20
CA ASP A 267 -6.42 7.29 -6.14
C ASP A 267 -7.56 6.57 -5.40
N TRP A 268 -7.58 5.23 -5.41
CA TRP A 268 -8.54 4.45 -4.64
C TRP A 268 -8.35 4.65 -3.13
N PHE A 269 -7.11 4.61 -2.64
CA PHE A 269 -6.82 4.85 -1.22
C PHE A 269 -7.16 6.28 -0.79
N VAL A 270 -6.85 7.27 -1.64
CA VAL A 270 -7.23 8.67 -1.38
C VAL A 270 -8.76 8.81 -1.27
N LYS A 271 -9.50 8.25 -2.23
CA LYS A 271 -10.98 8.29 -2.25
C LYS A 271 -11.61 7.59 -1.04
N ASN A 272 -10.94 6.58 -0.48
CA ASN A 272 -11.41 5.84 0.70
C ASN A 272 -10.87 6.39 2.03
N GLY A 273 -10.27 7.58 2.04
CA GLY A 273 -9.95 8.31 3.26
C GLY A 273 -8.73 7.79 4.04
N PHE A 274 -7.80 7.10 3.37
CA PHE A 274 -6.54 6.70 4.00
C PHE A 274 -5.67 7.92 4.30
N SER A 275 -5.01 7.90 5.46
CA SER A 275 -4.24 9.05 5.96
C SER A 275 -2.91 9.23 5.23
N THR A 276 -2.27 10.39 5.36
CA THR A 276 -0.91 10.62 4.84
C THR A 276 0.08 9.56 5.34
N GLU A 277 -0.01 9.15 6.60
CA GLU A 277 0.85 8.11 7.16
C GLU A 277 0.57 6.72 6.57
N ASP A 278 -0.69 6.42 6.23
CA ASP A 278 -1.04 5.19 5.53
C ASP A 278 -0.44 5.19 4.12
N MET A 279 -0.57 6.31 3.41
CA MET A 279 0.00 6.48 2.08
C MET A 279 1.53 6.41 2.10
N GLN A 280 2.18 6.99 3.11
CA GLN A 280 3.63 6.86 3.32
C GLN A 280 4.04 5.39 3.42
N ARG A 281 3.36 4.60 4.25
CA ARG A 281 3.63 3.15 4.42
C ARG A 281 3.40 2.36 3.13
N ILE A 282 2.33 2.65 2.40
CA ILE A 282 2.02 1.99 1.12
C ILE A 282 3.13 2.28 0.09
N LEU A 283 3.53 3.54 -0.05
CA LEU A 283 4.58 3.94 -1.00
C LEU A 283 5.96 3.41 -0.59
N TYR A 284 6.27 3.40 0.71
CA TYR A 284 7.49 2.80 1.24
C TYR A 284 7.55 1.31 0.88
N ALA A 285 6.48 0.57 1.18
CA ALA A 285 6.36 -0.85 0.91
C ALA A 285 6.41 -1.20 -0.59
N TYR A 286 5.85 -0.35 -1.45
CA TYR A 286 6.02 -0.48 -2.90
C TYR A 286 7.50 -0.42 -3.29
N GLY A 287 8.24 0.53 -2.72
CA GLY A 287 9.67 0.68 -2.95
C GLY A 287 10.51 -0.50 -2.46
N ASP A 288 10.04 -1.27 -1.46
CA ASP A 288 10.68 -2.51 -1.01
C ASP A 288 10.48 -3.65 -2.02
N CYS A 289 9.35 -3.66 -2.73
CA CYS A 289 9.02 -4.70 -3.69
C CYS A 289 9.51 -4.39 -5.12
N TYR A 290 9.61 -3.11 -5.50
CA TYR A 290 9.98 -2.67 -6.85
C TYR A 290 11.20 -1.73 -6.82
N LYS A 291 12.32 -2.18 -7.39
CA LYS A 291 13.62 -1.49 -7.25
C LYS A 291 13.80 -0.27 -8.16
N GLU A 292 13.22 -0.30 -9.35
CA GLU A 292 13.38 0.75 -10.37
C GLU A 292 12.47 1.96 -10.09
N CYS A 293 12.76 2.62 -8.96
CA CYS A 293 12.02 3.74 -8.41
C CYS A 293 12.89 4.99 -8.24
N GLY A 294 12.23 6.13 -8.12
CA GLY A 294 12.83 7.38 -7.70
C GLY A 294 11.81 8.32 -7.08
N ILE A 295 12.27 9.45 -6.54
CA ILE A 295 11.42 10.40 -5.83
C ILE A 295 11.62 11.81 -6.40
N PHE A 296 10.52 12.53 -6.59
CA PHE A 296 10.50 13.99 -6.70
C PHE A 296 10.03 14.60 -5.39
N LEU A 297 10.70 15.66 -4.97
CA LEU A 297 10.30 16.53 -3.88
C LEU A 297 9.89 17.86 -4.48
N LEU A 298 8.60 18.20 -4.37
CA LEU A 298 8.08 19.50 -4.77
C LEU A 298 7.99 20.36 -3.52
N PHE A 299 8.67 21.49 -3.52
CA PHE A 299 8.75 22.36 -2.35
C PHE A 299 7.59 23.35 -2.32
N GLY A 300 7.21 23.80 -1.12
CA GLY A 300 6.10 24.74 -0.91
C GLY A 300 6.30 26.12 -1.55
N THR A 301 7.52 26.49 -1.94
CA THR A 301 7.83 27.65 -2.81
C THR A 301 7.03 27.64 -4.10
N GLN A 302 6.59 26.48 -4.56
CA GLN A 302 5.86 26.25 -5.81
C GLN A 302 4.57 25.46 -5.58
N GLU A 303 3.96 25.55 -4.38
CA GLU A 303 2.73 24.83 -4.02
C GLU A 303 1.61 25.06 -5.04
N HIS A 304 1.45 26.28 -5.53
CA HIS A 304 0.47 26.65 -6.56
C HIS A 304 0.69 25.97 -7.93
N ASN A 305 1.89 25.46 -8.20
CA ASN A 305 2.25 24.76 -9.44
C ASN A 305 2.33 23.24 -9.28
N TRP A 306 2.06 22.68 -8.10
CA TRP A 306 2.25 21.24 -7.85
C TRP A 306 1.42 20.33 -8.75
N ASP A 307 0.18 20.69 -9.06
CA ASP A 307 -0.67 19.85 -9.93
C ASP A 307 -0.17 19.89 -11.38
N TYR A 308 0.32 21.06 -11.83
CA TYR A 308 1.00 21.18 -13.12
C TYR A 308 2.28 20.35 -13.16
N PHE A 309 3.11 20.41 -12.11
CA PHE A 309 4.33 19.61 -12.01
C PHE A 309 4.03 18.11 -11.99
N LEU A 310 3.02 17.68 -11.23
CA LEU A 310 2.58 16.29 -11.20
C LEU A 310 2.13 15.83 -12.60
N ALA A 311 1.40 16.67 -13.34
CA ALA A 311 1.01 16.38 -14.71
C ALA A 311 2.22 16.25 -15.65
N GLN A 312 3.26 17.08 -15.51
CA GLN A 312 4.49 16.92 -16.29
C GLN A 312 5.28 15.66 -15.90
N ILE A 313 5.30 15.29 -14.62
CA ILE A 313 5.93 14.05 -14.16
C ILE A 313 5.22 12.84 -14.76
N LYS A 314 3.88 12.82 -14.75
CA LYS A 314 3.06 11.73 -15.33
C LYS A 314 3.30 11.51 -16.83
N LYS A 315 3.73 12.53 -17.58
CA LYS A 315 4.07 12.39 -19.01
C LYS A 315 5.36 11.60 -19.25
N ASN A 316 6.27 11.60 -18.27
CA ASN A 316 7.62 11.05 -18.46
C ASN A 316 7.87 9.81 -17.58
N CYS A 317 7.26 9.74 -16.41
CA CYS A 317 7.43 8.68 -15.43
C CYS A 317 6.10 8.03 -15.06
N THR A 318 6.14 6.77 -14.61
CA THR A 318 4.98 6.14 -13.96
C THR A 318 4.88 6.70 -12.55
N VAL A 319 3.85 7.48 -12.25
CA VAL A 319 3.63 7.97 -10.87
C VAL A 319 2.96 6.86 -10.07
N VAL A 320 3.64 6.39 -9.02
CA VAL A 320 3.10 5.40 -8.09
C VAL A 320 2.10 6.06 -7.14
N GLY A 321 2.44 7.26 -6.66
CA GLY A 321 1.61 8.05 -5.76
C GLY A 321 2.39 9.21 -5.15
N TYR A 322 1.75 9.96 -4.26
CA TYR A 322 2.41 11.05 -3.55
C TYR A 322 1.88 11.24 -2.13
N VAL A 323 2.64 11.94 -1.30
CA VAL A 323 2.20 12.40 0.02
C VAL A 323 2.58 13.86 0.23
N ASP A 324 1.70 14.61 0.88
CA ASP A 324 1.96 15.99 1.25
C ASP A 324 2.34 16.05 2.73
N LEU A 325 3.61 16.33 3.01
CA LEU A 325 4.12 16.51 4.36
C LEU A 325 3.96 17.98 4.77
N ASP A 326 3.23 18.23 5.85
CA ASP A 326 2.98 19.57 6.38
C ASP A 326 3.77 19.80 7.68
N PHE A 327 4.70 20.73 7.60
CA PHE A 327 5.56 21.16 8.70
C PHE A 327 5.23 22.59 9.16
N LYS A 328 4.03 23.11 8.89
CA LYS A 328 3.59 24.47 9.29
C LYS A 328 3.84 24.77 10.76
N HIS A 329 3.68 23.74 11.61
CA HIS A 329 3.93 23.84 13.04
C HIS A 329 5.25 23.18 13.46
N ASP A 330 6.06 22.70 12.51
CA ASP A 330 7.27 21.90 12.76
C ASP A 330 8.50 22.38 12.01
N TYR A 331 8.92 23.60 12.31
CA TYR A 331 10.09 24.21 11.69
C TYR A 331 11.39 23.43 11.94
N VAL A 332 11.52 22.80 13.12
CA VAL A 332 12.73 22.02 13.45
C VAL A 332 12.78 20.76 12.61
N GLY A 333 11.69 20.01 12.53
CA GLY A 333 11.59 18.84 11.65
C GLY A 333 11.85 19.20 10.19
N PHE A 334 11.26 20.30 9.70
CA PHE A 334 11.49 20.78 8.33
C PHE A 334 12.95 21.13 8.06
N GLU A 335 13.62 21.81 8.99
CA GLU A 335 15.02 22.18 8.78
C GLU A 335 15.94 20.95 8.85
N ASN A 336 15.68 20.01 9.76
CA ASN A 336 16.46 18.79 9.90
C ASN A 336 16.32 17.91 8.66
N ILE A 337 15.10 17.68 8.17
CA ILE A 337 14.85 16.85 7.00
C ILE A 337 15.55 17.42 5.75
N ILE A 338 15.50 18.74 5.54
CA ILE A 338 16.18 19.38 4.39
C ILE A 338 17.71 19.28 4.49
N ARG A 339 18.28 19.35 5.69
CA ARG A 339 19.73 19.28 5.89
C ARG A 339 20.27 17.87 5.79
N ASP A 340 19.56 16.91 6.39
CA ASP A 340 19.95 15.51 6.34
C ASP A 340 19.89 14.99 4.90
N MET A 341 18.96 15.54 4.11
CA MET A 341 18.86 15.32 2.67
C MET A 341 20.12 15.71 1.87
N TYR A 342 21.03 16.48 2.44
CA TYR A 342 22.27 16.88 1.78
C TYR A 342 23.53 16.46 2.54
N TRP A 343 23.41 15.51 3.49
CA TRP A 343 24.54 15.08 4.32
C TRP A 343 25.32 16.26 4.95
N ASP A 344 24.62 17.26 5.48
CA ASP A 344 25.25 18.39 6.18
C ASP A 344 24.86 18.47 7.67
N PRO A 345 25.26 17.47 8.50
CA PRO A 345 24.92 17.43 9.92
C PRO A 345 25.70 18.46 10.74
N LEU A 346 26.83 18.97 10.24
CA LEU A 346 27.68 19.96 10.91
C LEU A 346 27.37 21.42 10.53
N TRP A 347 26.40 21.64 9.64
CA TRP A 347 25.97 22.99 9.27
C TRP A 347 27.04 23.82 8.56
N ILE A 348 27.94 23.16 7.84
CA ILE A 348 29.09 23.78 7.20
C ILE A 348 28.72 24.26 5.78
N ASN A 349 27.81 23.58 5.10
CA ASN A 349 27.48 23.90 3.71
C ASN A 349 26.59 25.16 3.63
N THR A 350 27.21 26.29 3.31
CA THR A 350 26.54 27.60 3.22
C THR A 350 25.44 27.64 2.16
N GLN A 351 25.57 26.90 1.06
CA GLN A 351 24.56 26.82 0.01
C GLN A 351 23.32 26.06 0.48
N ILE A 352 23.51 24.93 1.16
CA ILE A 352 22.40 24.16 1.75
C ILE A 352 21.72 24.96 2.86
N HIS A 353 22.50 25.68 3.67
CA HIS A 353 21.94 26.56 4.69
C HIS A 353 21.10 27.71 4.09
N LEU A 354 21.57 28.34 3.01
CA LEU A 354 20.82 29.36 2.28
C LEU A 354 19.54 28.77 1.69
N LYS A 355 19.62 27.57 1.09
CA LYS A 355 18.46 26.85 0.57
C LYS A 355 17.43 26.56 1.65
N ALA A 356 17.85 26.00 2.79
CA ALA A 356 16.96 25.75 3.92
C ALA A 356 16.30 27.05 4.42
N LYS A 357 17.04 28.15 4.49
CA LYS A 357 16.49 29.49 4.80
C LYS A 357 15.43 29.94 3.79
N LEU A 358 15.70 29.82 2.49
CA LEU A 358 14.78 30.20 1.43
C LEU A 358 13.49 29.38 1.47
N LEU A 359 13.60 28.06 1.61
CA LEU A 359 12.45 27.17 1.71
C LEU A 359 11.57 27.51 2.93
N LYS A 360 12.18 27.99 4.02
CA LYS A 360 11.48 28.42 5.23
C LYS A 360 10.74 29.75 5.10
N LEU A 361 10.94 30.50 4.01
CA LEU A 361 10.19 31.72 3.67
C LEU A 361 8.89 31.43 2.91
N ALA A 362 8.65 30.18 2.52
CA ALA A 362 7.47 29.70 1.82
C ALA A 362 6.60 28.81 2.74
N PRO A 363 5.42 28.34 2.30
CA PRO A 363 4.71 27.27 3.01
C PRO A 363 5.65 26.11 3.33
N LEU A 364 5.69 25.71 4.61
CA LEU A 364 6.55 24.63 5.11
C LEU A 364 5.95 23.27 4.74
N LYS A 365 5.79 23.03 3.45
CA LYS A 365 5.21 21.81 2.90
C LYS A 365 6.12 21.21 1.84
N ILE A 366 6.09 19.89 1.77
CA ILE A 366 6.83 19.12 0.77
C ILE A 366 5.90 18.04 0.21
N ARG A 367 5.64 18.07 -1.09
CA ARG A 367 4.99 16.96 -1.78
C ARG A 367 6.06 15.97 -2.22
N VAL A 368 5.98 14.75 -1.72
CA VAL A 368 6.87 13.64 -2.03
C VAL A 368 6.17 12.77 -3.06
N VAL A 369 6.69 12.71 -4.28
CA VAL A 369 6.11 11.94 -5.39
C VAL A 369 6.99 10.73 -5.66
N LEU A 370 6.48 9.52 -5.43
CA LEU A 370 7.14 8.28 -5.79
C LEU A 370 6.84 7.95 -7.25
N VAL A 371 7.90 7.68 -8.01
CA VAL A 371 7.81 7.28 -9.42
C VAL A 371 8.53 5.96 -9.67
N SER A 372 8.13 5.27 -10.73
CA SER A 372 8.77 4.05 -11.21
C SER A 372 8.88 4.02 -12.74
N ASN A 373 9.67 3.09 -13.26
CA ASN A 373 9.70 2.78 -14.70
C ASN A 373 8.72 1.66 -15.10
N GLN A 374 7.77 1.25 -14.24
CA GLN A 374 6.98 0.02 -14.48
C GLN A 374 6.25 0.00 -15.83
N ASN A 375 5.74 1.15 -16.29
CA ASN A 375 5.08 1.28 -17.61
C ASN A 375 6.03 1.75 -18.73
N ASN A 376 7.33 1.87 -18.46
CA ASN A 376 8.38 2.31 -19.39
C ASN A 376 9.71 1.60 -19.06
N LYS A 377 9.71 0.26 -18.94
CA LYS A 377 10.87 -0.53 -18.48
C LYS A 377 12.11 -0.36 -19.38
N GLU A 378 11.92 0.07 -20.62
CA GLU A 378 12.99 0.35 -21.59
C GLU A 378 13.78 1.64 -21.29
N LYS A 379 13.25 2.53 -20.45
CA LYS A 379 13.89 3.80 -20.09
C LYS A 379 14.63 3.68 -18.77
N ASP A 380 15.82 4.27 -18.75
CA ASP A 380 16.57 4.52 -17.51
C ASP A 380 15.79 5.54 -16.66
N ILE A 381 15.37 5.09 -15.47
CA ILE A 381 14.52 5.88 -14.59
C ILE A 381 15.20 7.16 -14.13
N TYR A 382 16.50 7.12 -13.81
CA TYR A 382 17.23 8.27 -13.28
C TYR A 382 17.57 9.30 -14.35
N LYS A 383 17.84 8.87 -15.59
CA LYS A 383 17.95 9.79 -16.73
C LYS A 383 16.61 10.50 -16.99
N THR A 384 15.52 9.75 -16.93
CA THR A 384 14.16 10.28 -17.12
C THR A 384 13.79 11.27 -16.00
N ILE A 385 14.10 10.94 -14.75
CA ILE A 385 13.90 11.82 -13.59
C ILE A 385 14.72 13.10 -13.75
N ARG A 386 16.00 12.99 -14.11
CA ARG A 386 16.87 14.15 -14.29
C ARG A 386 16.37 15.09 -15.38
N ALA A 387 15.99 14.55 -16.54
CA ALA A 387 15.44 15.34 -17.63
C ALA A 387 14.14 16.04 -17.20
N THR A 388 13.24 15.32 -16.54
CA THR A 388 11.97 15.87 -16.04
C THR A 388 12.20 16.94 -14.98
N LYS A 389 13.12 16.73 -14.03
CA LYS A 389 13.50 17.72 -13.00
C LYS A 389 13.98 19.03 -13.63
N LEU A 390 14.76 18.97 -14.70
CA LEU A 390 15.21 20.16 -15.43
C LEU A 390 14.03 20.86 -16.12
N LEU A 391 13.16 20.11 -16.82
CA LEU A 391 11.95 20.67 -17.43
C LEU A 391 11.05 21.40 -16.42
N LEU A 392 10.86 20.82 -15.22
CA LEU A 392 10.08 21.46 -14.16
C LEU A 392 10.71 22.78 -13.72
N ARG A 393 12.03 22.81 -13.52
CA ARG A 393 12.76 24.03 -13.14
C ARG A 393 12.67 25.09 -14.22
N ASP A 394 12.90 24.71 -15.47
CA ASP A 394 12.89 25.61 -16.63
C ASP A 394 11.50 26.23 -16.85
N SER A 395 10.42 25.47 -16.58
CA SER A 395 9.04 25.94 -16.74
C SER A 395 8.64 27.11 -15.83
N VAL A 396 9.44 27.41 -14.80
CA VAL A 396 9.24 28.52 -13.87
C VAL A 396 10.49 29.41 -13.75
N SER A 397 11.49 29.20 -14.61
CA SER A 397 12.87 29.71 -14.47
C SER A 397 13.06 31.16 -14.91
N GLU A 398 12.15 31.77 -15.67
CA GLU A 398 12.34 33.15 -16.17
C GLU A 398 12.53 34.18 -15.03
N GLU A 399 12.14 33.84 -13.80
CA GLU A 399 12.27 34.74 -12.64
C GLU A 399 13.41 34.38 -11.66
N LEU A 400 14.07 33.21 -11.75
CA LEU A 400 14.74 32.61 -10.58
C LEU A 400 15.97 31.69 -10.84
N GLU A 401 16.95 32.07 -11.66
CA GLU A 401 18.19 31.27 -11.86
C GLU A 401 18.87 30.84 -10.54
N VAL A 402 18.88 31.73 -9.53
CA VAL A 402 19.50 31.48 -8.21
C VAL A 402 18.63 30.58 -7.31
N LEU A 403 17.32 30.44 -7.57
CA LEU A 403 16.39 29.64 -6.76
C LEU A 403 15.92 28.35 -7.44
N SER A 404 16.49 27.94 -8.57
CA SER A 404 16.11 26.70 -9.27
C SER A 404 16.14 25.46 -8.36
N GLY A 405 17.09 25.41 -7.42
CA GLY A 405 17.16 24.35 -6.40
C GLY A 405 16.02 24.36 -5.39
N ALA A 406 15.37 25.50 -5.19
CA ALA A 406 14.22 25.67 -4.29
C ALA A 406 12.88 25.39 -4.99
N VAL A 407 12.83 25.15 -6.30
CA VAL A 407 11.63 24.72 -7.04
C VAL A 407 11.30 23.26 -6.72
N THR A 408 12.26 22.38 -6.99
CA THR A 408 12.12 20.93 -6.79
C THR A 408 13.49 20.27 -6.62
N HIS A 409 13.51 19.13 -5.96
CA HIS A 409 14.61 18.18 -5.95
C HIS A 409 14.10 16.82 -6.44
N ALA A 410 14.98 16.01 -7.01
CA ALA A 410 14.64 14.64 -7.38
C ALA A 410 15.90 13.79 -7.37
N THR A 411 15.75 12.53 -7.00
CA THR A 411 16.82 11.54 -6.83
C THR A 411 17.54 11.28 -8.15
N ASP A 412 18.87 11.38 -8.16
CA ASP A 412 19.71 11.22 -9.34
C ASP A 412 20.27 9.79 -9.52
N ASN A 413 20.17 8.93 -8.50
CA ASN A 413 20.58 7.53 -8.55
C ASN A 413 19.89 6.67 -7.47
N TYR A 414 20.12 5.35 -7.50
CA TYR A 414 19.50 4.39 -6.59
C TYR A 414 19.89 4.55 -5.12
N GLU A 415 21.16 4.84 -4.84
CA GLU A 415 21.60 5.11 -3.46
C GLU A 415 20.92 6.37 -2.93
N GLU A 416 20.78 7.39 -3.78
CA GLU A 416 20.06 8.60 -3.44
C GLU A 416 18.58 8.34 -3.15
N TYR A 417 17.95 7.55 -4.00
CA TYR A 417 16.58 7.11 -3.81
C TYR A 417 16.38 6.38 -2.46
N LEU A 418 17.25 5.44 -2.09
CA LEU A 418 17.08 4.68 -0.85
C LEU A 418 17.06 5.58 0.38
N TRP A 419 17.99 6.54 0.48
CA TRP A 419 18.02 7.40 1.66
C TRP A 419 16.94 8.48 1.62
N VAL A 420 16.57 9.05 0.45
CA VAL A 420 15.45 10.00 0.33
C VAL A 420 14.15 9.30 0.71
N ARG A 421 13.97 8.06 0.26
CA ARG A 421 12.82 7.22 0.61
C ARG A 421 12.71 7.03 2.12
N GLU A 422 13.80 6.66 2.77
CA GLU A 422 13.84 6.59 4.24
C GLU A 422 13.42 7.91 4.87
N LEU A 423 14.07 8.99 4.47
CA LEU A 423 13.90 10.29 5.09
C LEU A 423 12.46 10.83 4.99
N PHE A 424 11.79 10.61 3.85
CA PHE A 424 10.50 11.23 3.53
C PHE A 424 9.29 10.27 3.55
N LEU A 425 9.50 8.96 3.42
CA LEU A 425 8.41 7.96 3.43
C LEU A 425 8.41 7.09 4.69
N SER A 426 9.50 7.01 5.49
CA SER A 426 9.39 6.41 6.82
C SER A 426 8.60 7.34 7.74
N VAL A 427 7.49 6.82 8.26
CA VAL A 427 6.65 7.55 9.21
C VAL A 427 7.41 7.76 10.51
N ASN A 428 8.17 6.75 10.95
CA ASN A 428 8.96 6.83 12.17
C ASN A 428 10.08 7.88 12.07
N THR A 429 10.85 7.88 10.98
CA THR A 429 11.90 8.88 10.73
C THR A 429 11.31 10.29 10.69
N CYS A 430 10.25 10.52 9.90
CA CYS A 430 9.58 11.82 9.80
C CYS A 430 9.10 12.35 11.17
N LYS A 431 8.48 11.50 12.00
CA LYS A 431 8.01 11.90 13.35
C LYS A 431 9.17 12.30 14.26
N ASN A 432 10.30 11.59 14.19
CA ASN A 432 11.45 11.83 15.04
C ASN A 432 12.32 13.02 14.60
N MET A 433 12.25 13.46 13.34
CA MET A 433 12.99 14.65 12.86
C MET A 433 12.72 15.90 13.70
N SER A 434 11.50 16.04 14.20
CA SER A 434 11.08 17.15 15.07
C SER A 434 11.73 17.14 16.45
N ARG A 435 12.19 15.97 16.90
CA ARG A 435 12.78 15.73 18.22
C ARG A 435 14.30 15.91 18.22
N ILE A 436 14.93 15.97 17.05
CA ILE A 436 16.38 16.23 16.90
C ILE A 436 16.63 17.73 17.06
N VAL A 437 16.84 18.20 18.29
CA VAL A 437 17.04 19.63 18.57
C VAL A 437 18.51 20.06 18.49
N LEU A 438 19.45 19.11 18.50
CA LEU A 438 20.87 19.40 18.45
C LEU A 438 21.27 19.96 17.08
N ARG A 439 21.92 21.13 17.08
CA ARG A 439 22.31 21.85 15.86
C ARG A 439 23.78 21.73 15.50
N ASN A 440 24.65 21.37 16.44
CA ASN A 440 26.09 21.27 16.19
C ASN A 440 26.61 19.98 16.83
N TYR A 441 26.75 18.94 16.02
CA TYR A 441 27.42 17.73 16.44
C TYR A 441 28.93 17.98 16.59
N ARG A 442 29.59 17.21 17.44
CA ARG A 442 31.05 17.22 17.52
C ARG A 442 31.61 16.71 16.19
N ALA A 443 32.65 17.36 15.67
CA ALA A 443 33.33 16.91 14.45
C ALA A 443 33.79 15.45 14.58
N SER A 444 34.30 15.06 15.75
CA SER A 444 34.74 13.69 16.03
C SER A 444 33.62 12.65 15.95
N PHE A 445 32.36 12.99 16.26
CA PHE A 445 31.24 12.07 16.11
C PHE A 445 30.93 11.82 14.63
N ILE A 446 30.88 12.89 13.84
CA ILE A 446 30.62 12.80 12.40
C ILE A 446 31.77 12.08 11.67
N GLU A 447 33.03 12.34 12.05
CA GLU A 447 34.19 11.60 11.54
C GLU A 447 34.09 10.10 11.81
N LYS A 448 33.58 9.69 12.98
CA LYS A 448 33.33 8.27 13.29
C LYS A 448 32.23 7.68 12.40
N LEU A 449 31.16 8.42 12.13
CA LEU A 449 30.09 7.96 11.22
C LEU A 449 30.60 7.82 9.78
N ASP A 450 31.45 8.75 9.31
CA ASP A 450 32.09 8.66 7.99
C ASP A 450 33.05 7.48 7.92
N LYS A 451 33.85 7.27 8.97
CA LYS A 451 34.75 6.11 9.09
C LYS A 451 33.97 4.80 9.08
N TYR A 452 32.86 4.73 9.82
CA TYR A 452 31.94 3.60 9.82
C TYR A 452 31.36 3.33 8.44
N ARG A 453 30.83 4.36 7.76
CA ARG A 453 30.28 4.22 6.40
C ARG A 453 31.34 3.70 5.42
N LYS A 454 32.54 4.27 5.47
CA LYS A 454 33.67 3.80 4.65
C LYS A 454 34.03 2.34 4.95
N LEU A 455 34.05 1.96 6.22
CA LEU A 455 34.35 0.59 6.65
C LEU A 455 33.33 -0.41 6.10
N LEU A 456 32.03 -0.07 6.10
CA LEU A 456 31.02 -0.92 5.48
C LEU A 456 31.33 -1.16 3.99
N TYR A 457 31.56 -0.09 3.23
CA TYR A 457 31.87 -0.18 1.80
C TYR A 457 33.15 -0.96 1.51
N ASP A 458 34.22 -0.70 2.25
CA ASP A 458 35.50 -1.40 2.09
C ASP A 458 35.37 -2.91 2.37
N ASN A 459 34.37 -3.31 3.16
CA ASN A 459 34.04 -4.71 3.44
C ASN A 459 32.89 -5.25 2.57
N GLY A 460 32.41 -4.52 1.56
CA GLY A 460 31.32 -5.00 0.68
C GLY A 460 29.95 -5.09 1.35
N VAL A 461 29.73 -4.36 2.45
CA VAL A 461 28.42 -4.22 3.10
C VAL A 461 27.85 -2.85 2.76
N ARG A 462 26.56 -2.79 2.42
CA ARG A 462 25.89 -1.53 2.10
C ARG A 462 25.29 -0.91 3.38
N PRO A 463 25.20 0.43 3.51
CA PRO A 463 24.63 1.06 4.71
C PRO A 463 23.21 0.61 5.05
N GLU A 464 22.40 0.26 4.07
CA GLU A 464 21.03 -0.22 4.27
C GLU A 464 20.94 -1.60 4.95
N ASP A 465 22.02 -2.39 4.90
CA ASP A 465 22.14 -3.73 5.50
C ASP A 465 22.70 -3.69 6.93
N ALA A 466 22.92 -2.49 7.48
CA ALA A 466 23.54 -2.28 8.78
C ALA A 466 22.77 -1.24 9.61
N MET A 467 22.93 -1.29 10.94
CA MET A 467 22.30 -0.34 11.85
C MET A 467 23.16 -0.13 13.09
N LEU A 468 23.24 1.13 13.56
CA LEU A 468 23.88 1.49 14.81
C LEU A 468 22.95 1.19 15.99
N VAL A 469 23.44 0.46 17.00
CA VAL A 469 22.65 -0.06 18.13
C VAL A 469 23.16 0.38 19.51
N GLY A 470 24.27 1.10 19.53
CA GLY A 470 24.88 1.61 20.75
C GLY A 470 24.26 2.92 21.22
N SER A 471 25.01 3.65 22.03
CA SER A 471 24.58 4.94 22.55
C SER A 471 24.75 6.11 21.58
N SER A 472 25.17 5.86 20.34
CA SER A 472 25.28 6.88 19.29
C SER A 472 23.95 7.58 19.00
N ILE A 473 22.81 6.88 19.10
CA ILE A 473 21.48 7.48 18.99
C ILE A 473 21.20 8.52 20.08
N MET A 474 21.76 8.35 21.27
CA MET A 474 21.62 9.35 22.34
C MET A 474 22.35 10.65 21.98
N GLU A 475 23.45 10.58 21.23
CA GLU A 475 24.14 11.77 20.72
C GLU A 475 23.34 12.44 19.60
N VAL A 476 22.69 11.66 18.72
CA VAL A 476 21.74 12.17 17.70
C VAL A 476 20.65 13.01 18.36
N PHE A 477 20.07 12.56 19.46
CA PHE A 477 19.06 13.34 20.20
C PHE A 477 19.64 14.39 21.16
N GLY A 478 20.97 14.52 21.25
CA GLY A 478 21.64 15.48 22.13
C GLY A 478 21.54 15.16 23.62
N LEU A 479 21.26 13.90 23.99
CA LEU A 479 21.12 13.46 25.38
C LEU A 479 22.47 13.25 26.07
N ARG A 480 23.44 12.67 25.33
CA ARG A 480 24.83 12.55 25.78
C ARG A 480 25.77 12.25 24.63
N GLU A 481 27.05 12.47 24.87
CA GLU A 481 28.10 12.08 23.95
C GLU A 481 28.27 10.55 23.90
N SER A 482 28.55 10.05 22.69
CA SER A 482 28.95 8.69 22.42
C SER A 482 30.46 8.61 22.21
N ASN A 483 31.07 7.53 22.72
CA ASN A 483 32.51 7.30 22.63
C ASN A 483 32.85 6.35 21.50
N ASP A 484 31.97 5.41 21.22
CA ASP A 484 32.12 4.30 20.29
C ASP A 484 30.90 4.15 19.38
N ILE A 485 31.09 3.44 18.28
CA ILE A 485 30.06 3.04 17.34
C ILE A 485 29.86 1.53 17.46
N ASP A 486 28.76 1.13 18.09
CA ASP A 486 28.27 -0.24 18.07
C ASP A 486 27.28 -0.43 16.93
N PHE A 487 27.49 -1.44 16.08
CA PHE A 487 26.58 -1.72 14.98
C PHE A 487 26.30 -3.21 14.82
N ILE A 488 25.13 -3.51 14.24
CA ILE A 488 24.74 -4.84 13.78
C ILE A 488 24.56 -4.83 12.26
N VAL A 489 24.52 -6.03 11.68
CA VAL A 489 24.23 -6.23 10.26
C VAL A 489 23.23 -7.36 10.08
N ASN A 490 22.43 -7.27 9.02
CA ASN A 490 21.45 -8.30 8.65
C ASN A 490 22.14 -9.57 8.14
N SER A 491 21.37 -10.59 7.77
CA SER A 491 21.89 -11.86 7.30
C SER A 491 22.85 -11.74 6.10
N LYS A 492 22.63 -10.76 5.20
CA LYS A 492 23.54 -10.48 4.08
C LYS A 492 24.89 -9.95 4.58
N GLY A 493 24.87 -8.95 5.46
CA GLY A 493 26.11 -8.43 6.06
C GLY A 493 26.82 -9.46 6.94
N ARG A 494 26.09 -10.34 7.63
CA ARG A 494 26.67 -11.45 8.44
C ARG A 494 27.39 -12.48 7.58
N ALA A 495 26.96 -12.70 6.34
CA ALA A 495 27.65 -13.58 5.40
C ALA A 495 29.08 -13.06 5.08
N VAL A 496 29.29 -11.75 5.16
CA VAL A 496 30.56 -11.09 4.85
C VAL A 496 31.40 -10.84 6.10
N LEU A 497 30.80 -10.26 7.14
CA LEU A 497 31.51 -9.82 8.35
C LEU A 497 31.57 -10.87 9.46
N GLY A 498 30.78 -11.94 9.37
CA GLY A 498 30.70 -12.99 10.38
C GLY A 498 29.73 -12.69 11.53
N LYS A 499 29.57 -13.68 12.42
CA LYS A 499 28.51 -13.69 13.47
C LYS A 499 28.97 -13.26 14.86
N LYS A 500 30.28 -13.22 15.12
CA LYS A 500 30.84 -12.94 16.46
C LYS A 500 31.06 -11.45 16.64
N SER A 501 30.92 -10.96 17.88
CA SER A 501 31.35 -9.60 18.20
C SER A 501 32.86 -9.48 17.98
N ARG A 502 33.28 -8.34 17.42
CA ARG A 502 34.67 -7.96 17.27
C ARG A 502 34.80 -6.46 17.08
N LYS A 503 35.86 -5.88 17.63
CA LYS A 503 36.33 -4.56 17.21
C LYS A 503 36.86 -4.66 15.77
N ILE A 504 36.28 -3.89 14.87
CA ILE A 504 36.80 -3.76 13.50
C ILE A 504 37.80 -2.60 13.44
N ASP A 505 37.60 -1.60 14.30
CA ASP A 505 38.48 -0.46 14.47
C ASP A 505 38.53 -0.05 15.97
N GLU A 506 39.35 0.93 16.33
CA GLU A 506 39.54 1.44 17.70
C GLU A 506 38.21 1.80 18.37
N ASP A 507 37.38 2.55 17.62
CA ASP A 507 36.10 3.12 18.07
C ASP A 507 34.87 2.46 17.40
N ILE A 508 35.05 1.39 16.62
CA ILE A 508 33.96 0.75 15.86
C ILE A 508 33.90 -0.75 16.17
N GLU A 509 32.79 -1.18 16.75
CA GLU A 509 32.54 -2.56 17.14
C GLU A 509 31.35 -3.15 16.37
N LEU A 510 31.62 -4.28 15.69
CA LEU A 510 30.57 -5.15 15.21
C LEU A 510 30.05 -5.97 16.40
N CYS A 511 28.77 -5.81 16.70
CA CYS A 511 28.10 -6.59 17.72
C CYS A 511 27.85 -8.03 17.25
N GLY A 512 27.72 -8.96 18.20
CA GLY A 512 27.34 -10.35 17.90
C GLY A 512 25.97 -10.43 17.20
N LYS A 513 25.68 -11.56 16.55
CA LYS A 513 24.35 -11.78 15.95
C LYS A 513 23.26 -11.68 17.03
N ASP A 514 22.15 -11.01 16.68
CA ASP A 514 20.96 -10.85 17.52
C ASP A 514 21.29 -10.17 18.86
N PHE A 515 22.08 -9.10 18.78
CA PHE A 515 22.66 -8.39 19.93
C PHE A 515 21.64 -7.68 20.82
N VAL A 516 20.53 -7.24 20.21
CA VAL A 516 19.50 -6.48 20.89
C VAL A 516 18.53 -7.45 21.55
N VAL A 517 18.71 -7.63 22.86
CA VAL A 517 17.74 -8.36 23.69
C VAL A 517 17.18 -7.37 24.72
N ILE A 518 15.86 -7.28 24.76
CA ILE A 518 15.11 -6.33 25.59
C ILE A 518 14.56 -7.03 26.84
N GLU A 519 13.73 -6.32 27.61
CA GLU A 519 13.09 -6.85 28.82
C GLU A 519 12.42 -8.22 28.60
N ASN A 520 12.39 -9.05 29.65
CA ASN A 520 11.94 -10.45 29.60
C ASN A 520 12.76 -11.35 28.64
N ASP A 521 14.02 -10.99 28.37
CA ASP A 521 14.94 -11.73 27.51
C ASP A 521 14.42 -11.96 26.08
N VAL A 522 13.57 -11.04 25.59
CA VAL A 522 13.06 -11.08 24.22
C VAL A 522 14.16 -10.65 23.26
N VAL A 523 14.54 -11.54 22.36
CA VAL A 523 15.53 -11.29 21.32
C VAL A 523 14.87 -10.55 20.15
N MET A 524 15.42 -9.41 19.76
CA MET A 524 15.04 -8.68 18.56
C MET A 524 16.00 -9.08 17.42
N PRO A 525 15.55 -9.84 16.40
CA PRO A 525 16.45 -10.30 15.34
C PRO A 525 17.05 -9.14 14.54
N ASP A 526 18.33 -9.26 14.17
CA ASP A 526 19.05 -8.20 13.45
C ASP A 526 18.35 -7.82 12.12
N ASP A 527 17.91 -8.82 11.35
CA ASP A 527 17.19 -8.66 10.08
C ASP A 527 15.88 -7.86 10.25
N VAL A 528 15.18 -8.04 11.38
CA VAL A 528 13.93 -7.34 11.69
C VAL A 528 14.19 -5.88 12.01
N LEU A 529 15.12 -5.60 12.92
CA LEU A 529 15.44 -4.23 13.32
C LEU A 529 15.90 -3.38 12.14
N ILE A 530 16.67 -3.98 11.21
CA ILE A 530 17.22 -3.29 10.04
C ILE A 530 16.16 -3.09 8.94
N SER A 531 15.21 -4.02 8.77
CA SER A 531 14.23 -3.99 7.68
C SER A 531 12.92 -3.28 8.02
N ASP A 532 12.52 -3.21 9.29
CA ASP A 532 11.31 -2.50 9.71
C ASP A 532 11.60 -1.04 10.05
N GLU A 533 11.12 -0.12 9.21
CA GLU A 533 11.22 1.34 9.41
C GLU A 533 10.63 1.82 10.74
N ASN A 534 9.74 1.03 11.37
CA ASN A 534 9.18 1.37 12.68
C ASN A 534 10.16 1.12 13.84
N LEU A 535 11.31 0.47 13.60
CA LEU A 535 12.28 0.07 14.64
C LEU A 535 13.60 0.85 14.59
N HIS A 536 13.77 1.69 13.58
CA HIS A 536 14.94 2.55 13.41
C HIS A 536 14.56 3.94 12.91
N ILE A 537 15.46 4.90 13.14
CA ILE A 537 15.40 6.21 12.51
C ILE A 537 16.59 6.40 11.59
N GLN A 538 16.39 7.14 10.52
CA GLN A 538 17.48 7.58 9.65
C GLN A 538 18.11 8.87 10.19
N PHE A 539 19.44 8.89 10.26
CA PHE A 539 20.22 10.12 10.45
C PHE A 539 21.53 10.01 9.67
N TYR A 540 21.88 11.06 8.93
CA TYR A 540 23.13 11.15 8.17
C TYR A 540 23.33 9.99 7.18
N GLY A 541 22.24 9.52 6.57
CA GLY A 541 22.23 8.39 5.65
C GLY A 541 22.50 7.04 6.32
N LEU A 542 22.39 6.94 7.64
CA LEU A 542 22.63 5.72 8.43
C LEU A 542 21.41 5.42 9.31
N LYS A 543 21.14 4.12 9.52
CA LYS A 543 20.07 3.66 10.41
C LYS A 543 20.57 3.62 11.86
N PHE A 544 19.78 4.17 12.76
CA PHE A 544 19.99 4.10 14.20
C PHE A 544 18.80 3.42 14.86
N ILE A 545 19.07 2.55 15.84
CA ILE A 545 18.04 1.92 16.65
C ILE A 545 17.12 2.97 17.29
N ASN A 546 15.83 2.69 17.39
CA ASN A 546 14.91 3.55 18.14
C ASN A 546 15.36 3.74 19.59
N LEU A 547 15.16 4.95 20.12
CA LEU A 547 15.54 5.30 21.48
C LEU A 547 14.79 4.46 22.52
N GLU A 548 13.53 4.12 22.24
CA GLU A 548 12.67 3.27 23.06
C GLU A 548 13.16 1.82 23.10
N VAL A 549 13.67 1.29 21.99
CA VAL A 549 14.25 -0.06 21.92
C VAL A 549 15.59 -0.09 22.67
N LEU A 550 16.43 0.94 22.48
CA LEU A 550 17.67 1.09 23.26
C LEU A 550 17.37 1.18 24.76
N LYS A 551 16.36 1.95 25.16
CA LYS A 551 15.93 2.06 26.56
C LYS A 551 15.57 0.69 27.13
N SER A 552 14.73 -0.07 26.43
CA SER A 552 14.28 -1.40 26.87
C SER A 552 15.46 -2.36 27.02
N LYS A 553 16.43 -2.31 26.09
CA LYS A 553 17.69 -3.05 26.22
C LYS A 553 18.49 -2.62 27.46
N LYS A 554 18.62 -1.32 27.72
CA LYS A 554 19.37 -0.78 28.85
C LYS A 554 18.73 -1.10 30.21
N ILE A 555 17.40 -1.10 30.29
CA ILE A 555 16.66 -1.57 31.47
C ILE A 555 17.02 -3.02 31.78
N ARG A 556 17.07 -3.88 30.75
CA ARG A 556 17.44 -5.29 30.91
C ARG A 556 18.92 -5.50 31.24
N ASP A 557 19.82 -4.78 30.57
CA ASP A 557 21.27 -4.89 30.79
C ASP A 557 21.67 -4.38 32.20
N ALA A 558 20.96 -3.37 32.73
CA ALA A 558 21.08 -2.84 34.09
C ALA A 558 22.53 -2.53 34.55
N ARG A 559 23.40 -2.08 33.64
CA ARG A 559 24.75 -1.60 34.00
C ARG A 559 24.64 -0.25 34.71
N GLN A 560 25.63 0.10 35.52
CA GLN A 560 25.65 1.38 36.24
C GLN A 560 25.39 2.60 35.32
N LYS A 561 26.04 2.63 34.14
CA LYS A 561 25.82 3.69 33.14
C LYS A 561 24.43 3.68 32.50
N ASP A 562 23.78 2.51 32.45
CA ASP A 562 22.48 2.34 31.83
C ASP A 562 21.36 2.98 32.68
N GLU A 563 21.51 3.02 34.01
CA GLU A 563 20.54 3.70 34.89
C GLU A 563 20.44 5.20 34.60
N GLU A 564 21.57 5.85 34.36
CA GLU A 564 21.63 7.28 33.99
C GLU A 564 21.05 7.50 32.60
N ASP A 565 21.42 6.64 31.64
CA ASP A 565 20.90 6.70 30.27
C ASP A 565 19.38 6.54 30.22
N VAL A 566 18.82 5.58 30.97
CA VAL A 566 17.36 5.36 31.05
C VAL A 566 16.65 6.58 31.64
N LYS A 567 17.22 7.23 32.66
CA LYS A 567 16.66 8.46 33.22
C LYS A 567 16.65 9.60 32.20
N LEU A 568 17.75 9.80 31.47
CA LEU A 568 17.82 10.82 30.41
C LEU A 568 16.81 10.56 29.30
N ILE A 569 16.68 9.31 28.85
CA ILE A 569 15.71 8.94 27.82
C ILE A 569 14.28 9.18 28.32
N ASN A 570 13.94 8.76 29.54
CA ASN A 570 12.59 8.98 30.07
C ASN A 570 12.27 10.48 30.18
N LEU A 571 13.18 11.29 30.70
CA LEU A 571 12.99 12.74 30.77
C LEU A 571 12.79 13.35 29.38
N PHE A 572 13.56 12.90 28.39
CA PHE A 572 13.42 13.36 27.01
C PHE A 572 12.07 12.96 26.39
N LEU A 573 11.65 11.71 26.56
CA LEU A 573 10.36 11.23 26.02
C LEU A 573 9.18 11.92 26.71
N GLU A 574 9.24 12.12 28.02
CA GLU A 574 8.25 12.91 28.78
C GLU A 574 8.19 14.35 28.29
N TYR A 575 9.35 14.99 28.10
CA TYR A 575 9.40 16.35 27.56
C TYR A 575 8.83 16.41 26.14
N ALA A 576 9.27 15.53 25.24
CA ALA A 576 8.83 15.49 23.85
C ALA A 576 7.32 15.23 23.71
N ASN A 577 6.72 14.42 24.59
CA ASN A 577 5.28 14.14 24.58
C ASN A 577 4.44 15.28 25.17
N ASN A 578 5.00 16.14 26.02
CA ASN A 578 4.29 17.23 26.69
C ASN A 578 4.58 18.62 26.08
N PHE A 579 5.45 18.70 25.06
CA PHE A 579 5.84 19.95 24.43
C PHE A 579 5.02 20.20 23.15
N ASP A 580 3.78 20.64 23.32
CA ASP A 580 2.87 21.00 22.21
C ASP A 580 3.30 22.30 21.51
N ASP A 581 4.05 23.18 22.17
CA ASP A 581 4.27 24.54 21.68
C ASP A 581 5.64 24.74 21.00
N LYS A 582 5.76 24.18 19.79
CA LYS A 582 6.87 24.47 18.86
C LYS A 582 7.03 25.97 18.54
N LEU A 583 6.10 26.83 18.98
CA LEU A 583 6.17 28.30 18.87
C LEU A 583 7.19 28.93 19.84
N GLU A 584 7.38 28.39 21.04
CA GLU A 584 8.38 28.94 21.98
C GLU A 584 9.80 28.56 21.55
N LEU A 585 9.98 27.34 21.01
CA LEU A 585 11.21 26.92 20.34
C LEU A 585 11.50 27.79 19.11
N ARG A 586 10.48 28.13 18.32
CA ARG A 586 10.60 29.12 17.24
C ARG A 586 11.01 30.49 17.77
N ARG A 587 10.39 31.02 18.83
CA ARG A 587 10.78 32.30 19.43
C ARG A 587 12.21 32.28 19.97
N GLN A 588 12.69 31.14 20.44
CA GLN A 588 14.07 30.98 20.88
C GLN A 588 15.04 30.95 19.68
N ILE A 589 14.72 30.20 18.63
CA ILE A 589 15.51 30.18 17.37
C ILE A 589 15.51 31.56 16.72
N ASP A 590 14.37 32.25 16.65
CA ASP A 590 14.26 33.61 16.11
C ASP A 590 15.06 34.61 16.96
N ARG A 591 15.05 34.47 18.29
CA ARG A 591 15.92 35.24 19.21
C ARG A 591 17.40 34.99 18.94
N GLU A 592 17.82 33.74 18.77
CA GLU A 592 19.21 33.40 18.47
C GLU A 592 19.66 33.85 17.06
N LEU A 593 18.77 33.77 16.07
CA LEU A 593 18.99 34.27 14.71
C LEU A 593 19.07 35.81 14.67
N HIS A 594 18.35 36.51 15.55
CA HIS A 594 18.46 37.97 15.69
C HIS A 594 19.67 38.40 16.52
N LEU A 595 20.12 37.62 17.50
CA LEU A 595 21.34 37.91 18.27
C LEU A 595 22.60 37.84 17.38
N LYS A 596 22.64 36.98 16.36
CA LYS A 596 23.72 36.91 15.37
C LYS A 596 23.72 38.02 14.30
N ARG A 597 22.79 38.99 14.36
CA ARG A 597 22.79 40.18 13.48
C ARG A 597 23.52 41.39 14.09
N PHE A 598 23.98 41.31 15.34
CA PHE A 598 24.65 42.40 16.06
C PHE A 598 26.07 42.05 16.57
N LEU A 599 26.62 40.92 16.12
CA LEU A 599 28.04 40.55 16.19
C LEU A 599 28.50 40.27 14.77
#